data_AF-A0A6B2SZS8-F1
#
_entry.id   AF-A0A6B2SZS8-F1
#
_cell.length_a   1.000
_cell.length_b   1.000
_cell.length_c   1.000
_cell.angle_alpha   90.00
_cell.angle_beta   90.00
_cell.angle_gamma   90.00
#
_symmetry.space_group_name_H-M   'P 1'
#
loop_
_entity.id
_entity.type
_entity.pdbx_description
1 polymer ?
#
loop_
_entity_poly.entity_id
_entity_poly.type
_entity_poly.pdbx_seq_one_letter_code
_entity_poly.pdbx_strand_id
1 'polypeptide(L)'
;MTWLITGGAGYIGAHVARVMAGAGEDVVVLDDVSSGVPQRLPADMPLVKGSSLDGELLRRVFAEYGVTGVVHLAARKQVGESVEQPLRYYRENVGGLTTLLEAVAEAGIKRFVFSSSAAVYGNPPDAELVGEDTPCVPVSPYGETKLAGEWLVRAAGRAHGIGTVCLRYFNVAGAAAPELADTGVFNVIPMVFDRLRRDESPRIFGDTHPTPDGTCIRDYVHVSDLAEAHLAAARRLAEGAAGDLTVNIGRGEGVSVRELITVIGEVSGDPRPALVEPA
;
A
#
# COMPACT_ATOMS: atom_id res chain seq x y z
N MET A 1 13.37 -13.99 13.73
CA MET A 1 13.15 -12.56 14.09
C MET A 1 11.70 -12.30 13.77
N THR A 2 10.91 -11.80 14.73
CA THR A 2 9.48 -11.64 14.47
C THR A 2 9.15 -10.26 13.91
N TRP A 3 8.42 -10.24 12.80
CA TRP A 3 7.87 -9.05 12.16
C TRP A 3 6.37 -8.93 12.42
N LEU A 4 5.95 -7.76 12.93
CA LEU A 4 4.53 -7.41 12.93
C LEU A 4 4.17 -6.79 11.58
N ILE A 5 3.16 -7.34 10.92
CA ILE A 5 2.56 -6.75 9.71
C ILE A 5 1.18 -6.19 10.08
N THR A 6 1.05 -4.86 10.15
CA THR A 6 -0.27 -4.25 10.35
C THR A 6 -1.00 -4.14 9.01
N GLY A 7 -2.30 -4.41 8.99
CA GLY A 7 -3.07 -4.45 7.74
C GLY A 7 -2.76 -5.70 6.89
N GLY A 8 -2.20 -6.74 7.51
CA GLY A 8 -1.73 -7.95 6.84
C GLY A 8 -2.85 -8.82 6.26
N ALA A 9 -4.12 -8.63 6.64
CA ALA A 9 -5.24 -9.32 5.98
C ALA A 9 -5.74 -8.55 4.74
N GLY A 10 -5.21 -7.35 4.48
CA GLY A 10 -5.48 -6.56 3.27
C GLY A 10 -4.89 -7.16 2.00
N TYR A 11 -5.15 -6.52 0.86
CA TYR A 11 -4.67 -6.97 -0.45
C TYR A 11 -3.13 -7.04 -0.52
N ILE A 12 -2.44 -5.92 -0.29
CA ILE A 12 -0.96 -5.90 -0.30
C ILE A 12 -0.40 -6.65 0.92
N GLY A 13 -0.99 -6.44 2.09
CA GLY A 13 -0.51 -7.01 3.35
C GLY A 13 -0.42 -8.53 3.33
N ALA A 14 -1.39 -9.23 2.73
CA ALA A 14 -1.38 -10.69 2.67
C ALA A 14 -0.28 -11.24 1.75
N HIS A 15 0.04 -10.53 0.66
CA HIS A 15 1.17 -10.88 -0.20
C HIS A 15 2.49 -10.68 0.54
N VAL A 16 2.66 -9.54 1.22
CA VAL A 16 3.85 -9.28 2.05
C VAL A 16 4.02 -10.34 3.13
N ALA A 17 2.95 -10.67 3.84
CA ALA A 17 2.98 -11.69 4.90
C ALA A 17 3.38 -13.06 4.38
N ARG A 18 2.79 -13.50 3.25
CA ARG A 18 3.15 -14.79 2.61
C ARG A 18 4.59 -14.79 2.09
N VAL A 19 5.05 -13.71 1.47
CA VAL A 19 6.43 -13.60 0.96
C VAL A 19 7.44 -13.62 2.10
N MET A 20 7.21 -12.86 3.18
CA MET A 20 8.11 -12.84 4.34
C MET A 20 8.15 -14.20 5.05
N ALA A 21 6.99 -14.83 5.29
CA ALA A 21 6.94 -16.15 5.90
C ALA A 21 7.58 -17.22 5.02
N GLY A 22 7.31 -17.21 3.70
CA GLY A 22 7.94 -18.12 2.74
C GLY A 22 9.46 -17.92 2.63
N ALA A 23 9.95 -16.74 2.99
CA ALA A 23 11.38 -16.41 3.05
C ALA A 23 12.03 -16.76 4.40
N GLY A 24 11.30 -17.38 5.32
CA GLY A 24 11.79 -17.85 6.61
C GLY A 24 11.71 -16.83 7.75
N GLU A 25 11.04 -15.69 7.56
CA GLU A 25 10.80 -14.72 8.63
C GLU A 25 9.63 -15.17 9.52
N ASP A 26 9.73 -14.94 10.84
CA ASP A 26 8.59 -15.14 11.73
C ASP A 26 7.63 -13.96 11.56
N VAL A 27 6.36 -14.21 11.27
CA VAL A 27 5.38 -13.17 10.97
C VAL A 27 4.17 -13.27 11.90
N VAL A 28 3.77 -12.14 12.47
CA VAL A 28 2.47 -11.96 13.13
C VAL A 28 1.71 -10.84 12.43
N VAL A 29 0.42 -11.02 12.19
CA VAL A 29 -0.44 -10.03 11.56
C VAL A 29 -1.32 -9.35 12.61
N LEU A 30 -1.43 -8.03 12.53
CA LEU A 30 -2.47 -7.24 13.23
C LEU A 30 -3.39 -6.60 12.20
N ASP A 31 -4.68 -6.89 12.28
CA ASP A 31 -5.67 -6.34 11.35
C ASP A 31 -7.03 -6.15 12.04
N ASP A 32 -7.71 -5.04 11.80
CA ASP A 32 -9.04 -4.78 12.35
C ASP A 32 -10.18 -5.39 11.52
N VAL A 33 -9.82 -6.03 10.39
CA VAL A 33 -10.69 -6.67 9.40
C VAL A 33 -11.77 -5.76 8.83
N SER A 34 -11.61 -4.45 8.96
CA SER A 34 -12.56 -3.47 8.40
C SER A 34 -12.57 -3.47 6.87
N SER A 35 -11.46 -3.85 6.25
CA SER A 35 -11.34 -4.12 4.81
C SER A 35 -10.49 -5.36 4.48
N GLY A 36 -9.89 -5.98 5.49
CA GLY A 36 -9.09 -7.19 5.36
C GLY A 36 -9.94 -8.44 5.18
N VAL A 37 -9.37 -9.45 4.53
CA VAL A 37 -9.97 -10.77 4.33
C VAL A 37 -9.06 -11.80 5.02
N PRO A 38 -9.35 -12.22 6.26
CA PRO A 38 -8.51 -13.14 7.03
C PRO A 38 -8.14 -14.43 6.28
N GLN A 39 -9.02 -14.90 5.41
CA GLN A 39 -8.83 -16.11 4.60
C GLN A 39 -7.68 -16.00 3.59
N ARG A 40 -7.14 -14.79 3.35
CA ARG A 40 -5.93 -14.59 2.55
C ARG A 40 -4.68 -15.08 3.29
N LEU A 41 -4.70 -15.18 4.61
CA LEU A 41 -3.57 -15.63 5.40
C LEU A 41 -3.51 -17.16 5.50
N PRO A 42 -2.31 -17.75 5.56
CA PRO A 42 -2.15 -19.16 5.94
C PRO A 42 -2.81 -19.43 7.31
N ALA A 43 -3.35 -20.64 7.49
CA ALA A 43 -4.10 -20.99 8.70
C ALA A 43 -3.25 -21.01 9.98
N ASP A 44 -1.95 -21.24 9.83
CA ASP A 44 -0.94 -21.27 10.89
C ASP A 44 -0.28 -19.91 11.15
N MET A 45 -0.60 -18.88 10.35
CA MET A 45 -0.08 -17.54 10.55
C MET A 45 -0.86 -16.81 11.65
N PRO A 46 -0.20 -16.35 12.73
CA PRO A 46 -0.88 -15.63 13.80
C PRO A 46 -1.56 -14.36 13.29
N LEU A 47 -2.88 -14.28 13.49
CA LEU A 47 -3.69 -13.09 13.24
C LEU A 47 -4.27 -12.57 14.55
N VAL A 48 -3.80 -11.41 14.97
CA VAL A 48 -4.38 -10.65 16.07
C VAL A 48 -5.41 -9.69 15.48
N LYS A 49 -6.67 -9.81 15.90
CA LYS A 49 -7.74 -8.91 15.45
C LYS A 49 -7.78 -7.67 16.33
N GLY A 50 -7.59 -6.50 15.73
CA GLY A 50 -7.69 -5.23 16.42
C GLY A 50 -7.05 -4.06 15.66
N SER A 51 -7.20 -2.86 16.22
CA SER A 51 -6.77 -1.61 15.57
C SER A 51 -5.37 -1.21 16.01
N SER A 52 -4.61 -0.56 15.12
CA SER A 52 -3.36 0.13 15.48
C SER A 52 -3.58 1.35 16.38
N LEU A 53 -4.84 1.80 16.57
CA LEU A 53 -5.21 2.81 17.55
C LEU A 53 -5.23 2.28 18.99
N ASP A 54 -5.16 0.96 19.19
CA ASP A 54 -5.15 0.34 20.51
C ASP A 54 -3.70 0.12 20.98
N GLY A 55 -3.16 1.11 21.69
CA GLY A 55 -1.80 1.05 22.24
C GLY A 55 -1.59 -0.06 23.27
N GLU A 56 -2.63 -0.46 24.02
CA GLU A 56 -2.53 -1.60 24.94
C GLU A 56 -2.40 -2.92 24.18
N LEU A 57 -3.20 -3.09 23.12
CA LEU A 57 -3.09 -4.25 22.24
C LEU A 57 -1.72 -4.33 21.60
N LEU A 58 -1.20 -3.22 21.06
CA LEU A 58 0.13 -3.19 20.45
C LEU A 58 1.22 -3.64 21.42
N ARG A 59 1.23 -3.11 22.65
CA ARG A 59 2.17 -3.52 23.70
C ARG A 59 2.05 -5.02 24.03
N ARG A 60 0.82 -5.56 24.13
CA ARG A 60 0.61 -6.99 24.36
C ARG A 60 1.17 -7.83 23.20
N VAL A 61 0.85 -7.47 21.96
CA VAL A 61 1.32 -8.19 20.75
C VAL A 61 2.85 -8.17 20.67
N PHE A 62 3.48 -7.03 20.94
CA PHE A 62 4.95 -6.94 20.93
C PHE A 62 5.59 -7.87 21.95
N ALA A 63 5.06 -7.92 23.18
CA ALA A 63 5.56 -8.79 24.23
C ALA A 63 5.28 -10.28 23.95
N GLU A 64 4.07 -10.64 23.52
CA GLU A 64 3.63 -12.01 23.29
C GLU A 64 4.42 -12.68 22.16
N TYR A 65 4.64 -11.97 21.05
CA TYR A 65 5.27 -12.51 19.85
C TYR A 65 6.76 -12.19 19.73
N GLY A 66 7.33 -11.45 20.70
CA GLY A 66 8.73 -11.02 20.66
C GLY A 66 9.06 -10.21 19.41
N VAL A 67 8.21 -9.23 19.07
CA VAL A 67 8.34 -8.45 17.83
C VAL A 67 9.63 -7.64 17.82
N THR A 68 10.38 -7.73 16.73
CA THR A 68 11.69 -7.08 16.53
C THR A 68 11.73 -6.10 15.34
N GLY A 69 10.66 -6.08 14.54
CA GLY A 69 10.46 -5.16 13.42
C GLY A 69 8.99 -5.04 13.04
N VAL A 70 8.63 -3.93 12.41
CA VAL A 70 7.26 -3.65 11.98
C VAL A 70 7.22 -3.31 10.50
N VAL A 71 6.25 -3.88 9.78
CA VAL A 71 5.82 -3.45 8.45
C VAL A 71 4.40 -2.90 8.57
N HIS A 72 4.24 -1.60 8.36
CA HIS A 72 2.97 -0.91 8.57
C HIS A 72 2.24 -0.65 7.25
N LEU A 73 1.23 -1.46 6.95
CA LEU A 73 0.32 -1.28 5.81
C LEU A 73 -1.09 -0.82 6.19
N ALA A 74 -1.46 -0.91 7.48
CA ALA A 74 -2.79 -0.53 7.96
C ALA A 74 -3.10 0.95 7.71
N ALA A 75 -3.97 1.24 6.74
CA ALA A 75 -4.44 2.58 6.43
C ALA A 75 -5.74 2.53 5.63
N ARG A 76 -6.58 3.56 5.77
CA ARG A 76 -7.62 3.88 4.78
C ARG A 76 -6.95 4.42 3.52
N LYS A 77 -7.47 4.00 2.35
CA LYS A 77 -6.82 4.24 1.05
C LYS A 77 -7.71 4.81 -0.06
N GLN A 78 -9.00 4.97 0.16
CA GLN A 78 -9.92 5.40 -0.89
C GLN A 78 -9.87 6.92 -1.05
N VAL A 79 -9.34 7.40 -2.18
CA VAL A 79 -9.16 8.83 -2.43
C VAL A 79 -10.49 9.60 -2.34
N GLY A 80 -11.56 9.11 -2.97
CA GLY A 80 -12.88 9.76 -2.91
C GLY A 80 -13.44 9.86 -1.49
N GLU A 81 -13.42 8.76 -0.74
CA GLU A 81 -13.85 8.74 0.68
C GLU A 81 -13.00 9.69 1.53
N SER A 82 -11.71 9.85 1.22
CA SER A 82 -10.84 10.76 1.97
C SER A 82 -11.23 12.22 1.85
N VAL A 83 -11.78 12.63 0.70
CA VAL A 83 -12.30 13.98 0.47
C VAL A 83 -13.60 14.19 1.23
N GLU A 84 -14.47 13.17 1.26
CA GLU A 84 -15.74 13.22 1.97
C GLU A 84 -15.58 13.14 3.50
N GLN A 85 -14.59 12.37 3.98
CA GLN A 85 -14.37 12.06 5.40
C GLN A 85 -12.91 12.30 5.84
N PRO A 86 -12.36 13.52 5.67
CA PRO A 86 -10.94 13.79 5.91
C PRO A 86 -10.53 13.50 7.36
N LEU A 87 -11.35 13.90 8.35
CA LEU A 87 -11.03 13.67 9.77
C LEU A 87 -10.88 12.19 10.13
N ARG A 88 -11.61 11.31 9.43
CA ARG A 88 -11.50 9.87 9.62
C ARG A 88 -10.15 9.36 9.10
N TYR A 89 -9.72 9.82 7.93
CA TYR A 89 -8.42 9.47 7.36
C TYR A 89 -7.28 9.94 8.24
N TYR A 90 -7.32 11.17 8.75
CA TYR A 90 -6.30 11.66 9.69
C TYR A 90 -6.29 10.85 10.99
N ARG A 91 -7.46 10.53 11.56
CA ARG A 91 -7.53 9.70 12.78
C ARG A 91 -6.94 8.31 12.56
N GLU A 92 -7.35 7.62 11.50
CA GLU A 92 -6.94 6.24 11.27
C GLU A 92 -5.49 6.14 10.77
N ASN A 93 -5.11 6.95 9.77
CA ASN A 93 -3.80 6.85 9.13
C ASN A 93 -2.70 7.54 9.95
N VAL A 94 -2.94 8.76 10.45
CA VAL A 94 -1.93 9.49 11.24
C VAL A 94 -2.03 9.10 12.70
N GLY A 95 -3.23 9.15 13.30
CA GLY A 95 -3.42 8.76 14.69
C GLY A 95 -3.02 7.30 14.97
N GLY A 96 -3.43 6.37 14.11
CA GLY A 96 -3.05 4.96 14.22
C GLY A 96 -1.54 4.73 14.07
N LEU A 97 -0.87 5.50 13.21
CA LEU A 97 0.58 5.46 13.05
C LEU A 97 1.30 6.06 14.28
N THR A 98 0.79 7.16 14.85
CA THR A 98 1.32 7.76 16.08
C THR A 98 1.30 6.74 17.22
N THR A 99 0.15 6.12 17.48
CA THR A 99 0.01 5.10 18.54
C THR A 99 0.93 3.90 18.30
N LEU A 100 1.07 3.47 17.05
CA LEU A 100 2.00 2.40 16.68
C LEU A 100 3.46 2.79 16.94
N LEU A 101 3.89 3.98 16.53
CA LEU A 101 5.26 4.45 16.72
C LEU A 101 5.62 4.69 18.18
N GLU A 102 4.67 5.17 19.00
CA GLU A 102 4.82 5.26 20.45
C GLU A 102 5.11 3.87 21.04
N ALA A 103 4.29 2.87 20.73
CA ALA A 103 4.50 1.51 21.21
C ALA A 103 5.81 0.89 20.69
N VAL A 104 6.19 1.17 19.43
CA VAL A 104 7.47 0.72 18.84
C VAL A 104 8.66 1.32 19.60
N ALA A 105 8.61 2.62 19.91
CA ALA A 105 9.66 3.31 20.65
C ALA A 105 9.77 2.79 22.09
N GLU A 106 8.64 2.61 22.77
CA GLU A 106 8.58 2.04 24.14
C GLU A 106 9.12 0.62 24.20
N ALA A 107 8.79 -0.23 23.22
CA ALA A 107 9.29 -1.60 23.13
C ALA A 107 10.77 -1.69 22.68
N GLY A 108 11.40 -0.55 22.33
CA GLY A 108 12.78 -0.52 21.85
C GLY A 108 12.97 -1.16 20.47
N ILE A 109 11.90 -1.34 19.69
CA ILE A 109 11.95 -1.91 18.34
C ILE A 109 12.65 -0.91 17.41
N LYS A 110 13.65 -1.38 16.65
CA LYS A 110 14.55 -0.51 15.85
C LYS A 110 14.34 -0.60 14.34
N ARG A 111 13.30 -1.30 13.86
CA ARG A 111 13.10 -1.58 12.44
C ARG A 111 11.66 -1.28 12.05
N PHE A 112 11.47 -0.33 11.14
CA PHE A 112 10.14 0.10 10.73
C PHE A 112 10.06 0.33 9.22
N VAL A 113 9.25 -0.46 8.53
CA VAL A 113 8.91 -0.27 7.12
C VAL A 113 7.53 0.36 7.03
N PHE A 114 7.43 1.52 6.38
CA PHE A 114 6.20 2.28 6.19
C PHE A 114 5.71 2.20 4.75
N SER A 115 4.45 1.78 4.59
CA SER A 115 3.76 1.70 3.31
C SER A 115 3.23 3.10 2.94
N SER A 116 4.02 3.87 2.18
CA SER A 116 3.64 5.19 1.66
C SER A 116 2.93 5.07 0.30
N SER A 117 2.84 6.15 -0.47
CA SER A 117 2.19 6.17 -1.78
C SER A 117 2.80 7.26 -2.67
N ALA A 118 2.80 7.02 -3.99
CA ALA A 118 3.08 8.08 -4.97
C ALA A 118 2.06 9.25 -4.91
N ALA A 119 0.91 9.08 -4.23
CA ALA A 119 -0.05 10.17 -3.98
C ALA A 119 0.55 11.35 -3.21
N VAL A 120 1.69 11.17 -2.53
CA VAL A 120 2.41 12.28 -1.88
C VAL A 120 2.93 13.31 -2.87
N TYR A 121 3.17 12.93 -4.12
CA TYR A 121 3.67 13.82 -5.17
C TYR A 121 2.57 14.70 -5.78
N GLY A 122 1.30 14.30 -5.68
CA GLY A 122 0.19 14.95 -6.36
C GLY A 122 0.32 14.87 -7.88
N ASN A 123 0.20 16.02 -8.54
CA ASN A 123 0.26 16.16 -10.00
C ASN A 123 1.45 17.05 -10.40
N PRO A 124 2.69 16.53 -10.36
CA PRO A 124 3.85 17.31 -10.78
C PRO A 124 3.71 17.72 -12.25
N PRO A 125 3.79 19.02 -12.58
CA PRO A 125 3.71 19.48 -13.96
C PRO A 125 4.91 18.96 -14.75
N ASP A 126 4.67 18.51 -15.98
CA ASP A 126 5.71 18.19 -16.96
C ASP A 126 6.72 17.09 -16.55
N ALA A 127 6.38 16.24 -15.58
CA ALA A 127 7.23 15.14 -15.15
C ALA A 127 6.96 13.87 -15.96
N GLU A 128 7.85 13.53 -16.90
CA GLU A 128 7.85 12.22 -17.58
C GLU A 128 8.17 11.07 -16.60
N LEU A 129 8.99 11.35 -15.58
CA LEU A 129 9.36 10.42 -14.52
C LEU A 129 9.26 11.12 -13.16
N VAL A 130 8.69 10.44 -12.17
CA VAL A 130 8.60 10.93 -10.79
C VAL A 130 9.64 10.21 -9.94
N GLY A 131 10.60 10.97 -9.41
CA GLY A 131 11.67 10.48 -8.54
C GLY A 131 11.42 10.82 -7.06
N GLU A 132 12.30 10.35 -6.19
CA GLU A 132 12.25 10.59 -4.74
C GLU A 132 12.40 12.08 -4.38
N ASP A 133 13.15 12.82 -5.21
CA ASP A 133 13.38 14.26 -5.09
C ASP A 133 12.23 15.12 -5.65
N THR A 134 11.23 14.51 -6.31
CA THR A 134 10.07 15.25 -6.80
C THR A 134 9.32 15.88 -5.61
N PRO A 135 8.96 17.19 -5.69
CA PRO A 135 8.23 17.85 -4.62
C PRO A 135 6.95 17.11 -4.22
N CYS A 136 6.74 16.93 -2.92
CA CYS A 136 5.54 16.29 -2.40
C CYS A 136 4.43 17.32 -2.21
N VAL A 137 3.48 17.38 -3.15
CA VAL A 137 2.33 18.31 -3.15
C VAL A 137 1.03 17.51 -3.30
N PRO A 138 0.59 16.76 -2.27
CA PRO A 138 -0.58 15.90 -2.37
C PRO A 138 -1.85 16.71 -2.67
N VAL A 139 -2.74 16.12 -3.47
CA VAL A 139 -4.00 16.75 -3.93
C VAL A 139 -5.25 16.15 -3.26
N SER A 140 -5.06 15.29 -2.25
CA SER A 140 -6.15 14.65 -1.52
C SER A 140 -5.78 14.42 -0.05
N PRO A 141 -6.76 14.36 0.87
CA PRO A 141 -6.50 14.04 2.28
C PRO A 141 -5.80 12.69 2.46
N TYR A 142 -6.10 11.69 1.62
CA TYR A 142 -5.33 10.44 1.60
C TYR A 142 -3.83 10.67 1.38
N GLY A 143 -3.46 11.41 0.32
CA GLY A 143 -2.07 11.75 0.02
C GLY A 143 -1.40 12.57 1.14
N GLU A 144 -2.13 13.53 1.71
CA GLU A 144 -1.67 14.31 2.87
C GLU A 144 -1.35 13.42 4.06
N THR A 145 -2.22 12.46 4.41
CA THR A 145 -1.97 11.56 5.54
C THR A 145 -0.75 10.66 5.34
N LYS A 146 -0.47 10.25 4.08
CA LYS A 146 0.74 9.48 3.77
C LYS A 146 2.00 10.33 3.91
N LEU A 147 1.98 11.56 3.41
CA LEU A 147 3.11 12.49 3.56
C LEU A 147 3.36 12.87 5.04
N ALA A 148 2.30 13.15 5.79
CA ALA A 148 2.39 13.38 7.23
C ALA A 148 2.96 12.15 7.96
N GLY A 149 2.56 10.94 7.55
CA GLY A 149 3.11 9.70 8.06
C GLY A 149 4.61 9.55 7.80
N GLU A 150 5.11 9.91 6.61
CA GLU A 150 6.55 9.89 6.34
C GLU A 150 7.32 10.86 7.24
N TRP A 151 6.80 12.08 7.46
CA TRP A 151 7.42 13.03 8.38
C TRP A 151 7.48 12.48 9.81
N LEU A 152 6.38 11.88 10.27
CA LEU A 152 6.28 11.29 11.60
C LEU A 152 7.24 10.10 11.77
N VAL A 153 7.29 9.17 10.81
CA VAL A 153 8.20 8.02 10.81
C VAL A 153 9.66 8.49 10.86
N ARG A 154 10.04 9.49 10.04
CA ARG A 154 11.39 10.04 10.05
C ARG A 154 11.73 10.75 11.36
N ALA A 155 10.78 11.49 11.94
CA ALA A 155 10.97 12.15 13.24
C ALA A 155 11.16 11.14 14.37
N ALA A 156 10.29 10.12 14.46
CA ALA A 156 10.40 9.04 15.44
C ALA A 156 11.70 8.24 15.24
N GLY A 157 12.08 7.98 13.98
CA GLY A 157 13.35 7.36 13.60
C GLY A 157 14.56 8.05 14.21
N ARG A 158 14.69 9.36 14.00
CA ARG A 158 15.78 10.17 14.57
C ARG A 158 15.72 10.24 16.10
N ALA A 159 14.54 10.44 16.69
CA ALA A 159 14.39 10.62 18.13
C ALA A 159 14.68 9.35 18.94
N HIS A 160 14.33 8.18 18.40
CA HIS A 160 14.39 6.91 19.12
C HIS A 160 15.39 5.91 18.54
N GLY A 161 16.17 6.31 17.52
CA GLY A 161 17.18 5.47 16.87
C GLY A 161 16.58 4.30 16.08
N ILE A 162 15.41 4.49 15.48
CA ILE A 162 14.72 3.48 14.67
C ILE A 162 15.21 3.63 13.23
N GLY A 163 15.69 2.55 12.61
CA GLY A 163 15.94 2.50 11.18
C GLY A 163 14.62 2.41 10.42
N THR A 164 14.42 3.31 9.45
CA THR A 164 13.13 3.44 8.76
C THR A 164 13.26 3.34 7.25
N VAL A 165 12.27 2.70 6.63
CA VAL A 165 12.14 2.66 5.16
C VAL A 165 10.71 3.07 4.78
N CYS A 166 10.55 4.13 4.00
CA CYS A 166 9.28 4.52 3.40
C CYS A 166 9.23 4.05 1.94
N LEU A 167 8.25 3.22 1.60
CA LEU A 167 8.05 2.71 0.25
C LEU A 167 6.90 3.47 -0.42
N ARG A 168 7.22 4.30 -1.41
CA ARG A 168 6.26 5.06 -2.21
C ARG A 168 5.92 4.27 -3.46
N TYR A 169 4.88 3.44 -3.40
CA TYR A 169 4.43 2.71 -4.58
C TYR A 169 3.32 3.44 -5.33
N PHE A 170 3.27 3.16 -6.64
CA PHE A 170 2.25 3.65 -7.56
C PHE A 170 1.02 2.73 -7.53
N ASN A 171 0.50 2.30 -8.68
CA ASN A 171 -0.70 1.49 -8.74
C ASN A 171 -0.30 0.02 -8.63
N VAL A 172 -0.90 -0.68 -7.67
CA VAL A 172 -0.57 -2.09 -7.42
C VAL A 172 -1.58 -2.97 -8.12
N ALA A 173 -1.10 -3.92 -8.91
CA ALA A 173 -1.89 -4.79 -9.78
C ALA A 173 -1.52 -6.27 -9.63
N GLY A 174 -2.39 -7.14 -10.14
CA GLY A 174 -2.14 -8.59 -10.18
C GLY A 174 -2.49 -9.33 -8.89
N ALA A 175 -2.05 -10.59 -8.81
CA ALA A 175 -2.25 -11.44 -7.65
C ALA A 175 -1.27 -12.62 -7.74
N ALA A 176 -0.62 -13.00 -6.63
CA ALA A 176 0.23 -14.18 -6.61
C ALA A 176 -0.57 -15.50 -6.69
N ALA A 177 -1.83 -15.47 -6.25
CA ALA A 177 -2.76 -16.59 -6.33
C ALA A 177 -4.21 -16.07 -6.41
N PRO A 178 -5.16 -16.82 -7.01
CA PRO A 178 -6.54 -16.37 -7.18
C PRO A 178 -7.22 -15.91 -5.88
N GLU A 179 -6.99 -16.59 -4.76
CA GLU A 179 -7.56 -16.24 -3.46
C GLU A 179 -7.01 -14.93 -2.87
N LEU A 180 -5.89 -14.44 -3.40
CA LEU A 180 -5.26 -13.18 -3.00
C LEU A 180 -5.68 -11.99 -3.88
N ALA A 181 -6.50 -12.23 -4.91
CA ALA A 181 -6.88 -11.20 -5.86
C ALA A 181 -7.45 -9.94 -5.19
N ASP A 182 -7.15 -8.78 -5.79
CA ASP A 182 -7.80 -7.54 -5.42
C ASP A 182 -9.28 -7.58 -5.81
N THR A 183 -10.13 -7.48 -4.79
CA THR A 183 -11.59 -7.47 -4.94
C THR A 183 -12.15 -6.06 -4.77
N GLY A 184 -11.30 -5.05 -4.61
CA GLY A 184 -11.71 -3.66 -4.45
C GLY A 184 -12.18 -3.05 -5.76
N VAL A 185 -13.49 -2.94 -5.93
CA VAL A 185 -14.16 -2.38 -7.13
C VAL A 185 -14.00 -0.86 -7.33
N PHE A 186 -13.01 -0.24 -6.68
CA PHE A 186 -12.62 1.16 -6.87
C PHE A 186 -11.25 1.30 -7.55
N ASN A 187 -10.57 0.17 -7.78
CA ASN A 187 -9.32 0.11 -8.53
C ASN A 187 -9.63 -0.27 -9.99
N VAL A 188 -8.93 0.35 -10.94
CA VAL A 188 -9.26 0.24 -12.37
C VAL A 188 -9.28 -1.20 -12.90
N ILE A 189 -8.34 -2.07 -12.51
CA ILE A 189 -8.30 -3.46 -12.99
C ILE A 189 -9.51 -4.27 -12.46
N PRO A 190 -9.77 -4.32 -11.13
CA PRO A 190 -11.00 -4.93 -10.62
C PRO A 190 -12.29 -4.34 -11.21
N MET A 191 -12.33 -3.03 -11.45
CA MET A 191 -13.49 -2.37 -12.07
C MET A 191 -13.75 -2.89 -13.49
N VAL A 192 -12.70 -3.06 -14.31
CA VAL A 192 -12.85 -3.61 -15.66
C VAL A 192 -13.37 -5.04 -15.58
N PHE A 193 -12.76 -5.90 -14.76
CA PHE A 193 -13.20 -7.29 -14.63
C PHE A 193 -14.62 -7.44 -14.05
N ASP A 194 -15.03 -6.58 -13.11
CA ASP A 194 -16.41 -6.57 -12.60
C ASP A 194 -17.42 -6.29 -13.71
N ARG A 195 -17.15 -5.28 -14.54
CA ARG A 195 -18.02 -4.93 -15.68
C ARG A 195 -18.09 -6.04 -16.71
N LEU A 196 -16.95 -6.65 -17.07
CA LEU A 196 -16.92 -7.79 -17.99
C LEU A 196 -17.73 -8.98 -17.44
N ARG A 197 -17.64 -9.29 -16.15
CA ARG A 197 -18.45 -10.36 -15.51
C ARG A 197 -19.95 -10.08 -15.54
N ARG A 198 -20.34 -8.80 -15.57
CA ARG A 198 -21.73 -8.34 -15.67
C ARG A 198 -22.21 -8.20 -17.11
N ASP A 199 -21.39 -8.61 -18.07
CA ASP A 199 -21.62 -8.43 -19.50
C ASP A 199 -21.79 -6.94 -19.90
N GLU A 200 -21.08 -6.04 -19.21
CA GLU A 200 -21.10 -4.61 -19.45
C GLU A 200 -19.76 -4.12 -20.03
N SER A 201 -19.79 -3.14 -20.94
CA SER A 201 -18.56 -2.50 -21.45
C SER A 201 -17.76 -1.81 -20.34
N PRO A 202 -16.41 -1.93 -20.31
CA PRO A 202 -15.55 -1.14 -19.45
C PRO A 202 -15.77 0.36 -19.61
N ARG A 203 -15.35 1.17 -18.63
CA ARG A 203 -15.48 2.63 -18.66
C ARG A 203 -14.11 3.30 -18.56
N ILE A 204 -13.95 4.39 -19.31
CA ILE A 204 -12.80 5.30 -19.25
C ILE A 204 -13.34 6.65 -18.78
N PHE A 205 -12.78 7.20 -17.72
CA PHE A 205 -13.15 8.52 -17.21
C PHE A 205 -12.16 9.56 -17.78
N GLY A 206 -12.63 10.32 -18.77
CA GLY A 206 -11.83 11.31 -19.49
C GLY A 206 -10.93 10.72 -20.58
N ASP A 207 -10.92 11.38 -21.73
CA ASP A 207 -10.05 11.10 -22.88
C ASP A 207 -9.41 12.36 -23.48
N THR A 208 -9.29 13.42 -22.68
CA THR A 208 -8.75 14.73 -23.07
C THR A 208 -7.46 15.09 -22.35
N HIS A 209 -6.81 14.13 -21.68
CA HIS A 209 -5.50 14.33 -21.08
C HIS A 209 -4.43 14.59 -22.16
N PRO A 210 -3.35 15.33 -21.85
CA PRO A 210 -2.21 15.52 -22.76
C PRO A 210 -1.34 14.24 -22.83
N THR A 211 -1.92 13.13 -23.27
CA THR A 211 -1.28 11.82 -23.42
C THR A 211 -1.55 11.29 -24.85
N PRO A 212 -0.77 10.32 -25.36
CA PRO A 212 -0.89 9.88 -26.75
C PRO A 212 -2.29 9.40 -27.18
N ASP A 213 -3.08 8.84 -26.25
CA ASP A 213 -4.44 8.36 -26.52
C ASP A 213 -5.54 9.12 -25.77
N GLY A 214 -5.17 10.26 -25.16
CA GLY A 214 -6.05 11.13 -24.39
C GLY A 214 -6.43 10.60 -23.01
N THR A 215 -6.11 9.34 -22.68
CA THR A 215 -6.47 8.72 -21.40
C THR A 215 -5.34 8.81 -20.39
N CYS A 216 -5.70 8.70 -19.13
CA CYS A 216 -4.75 8.91 -18.06
C CYS A 216 -3.65 7.82 -18.01
N ILE A 217 -2.38 8.21 -17.90
CA ILE A 217 -1.25 7.28 -17.77
C ILE A 217 -0.91 7.03 -16.29
N ARG A 218 -0.62 5.78 -15.96
CA ARG A 218 -0.28 5.32 -14.61
C ARG A 218 0.80 4.24 -14.65
N ASP A 219 1.69 4.24 -13.66
CA ASP A 219 2.61 3.12 -13.42
C ASP A 219 1.88 2.01 -12.63
N TYR A 220 1.90 0.79 -13.18
CA TYR A 220 1.35 -0.41 -12.57
C TYR A 220 2.47 -1.38 -12.20
N VAL A 221 2.65 -1.62 -10.90
CA VAL A 221 3.59 -2.61 -10.36
C VAL A 221 2.84 -3.86 -9.91
N HIS A 222 3.42 -5.04 -10.17
CA HIS A 222 2.81 -6.28 -9.72
C HIS A 222 2.92 -6.40 -8.19
N VAL A 223 1.86 -6.90 -7.54
CA VAL A 223 1.81 -7.01 -6.07
C VAL A 223 2.87 -7.95 -5.50
N SER A 224 3.29 -8.97 -6.25
CA SER A 224 4.42 -9.83 -5.86
C SER A 224 5.74 -9.05 -5.81
N ASP A 225 6.02 -8.22 -6.82
CA ASP A 225 7.24 -7.40 -6.84
C ASP A 225 7.24 -6.40 -5.69
N LEU A 226 6.07 -5.81 -5.40
CA LEU A 226 5.91 -4.94 -4.24
C LEU A 226 6.12 -5.70 -2.91
N ALA A 227 5.64 -6.94 -2.80
CA ALA A 227 5.86 -7.77 -1.62
C ALA A 227 7.34 -8.12 -1.42
N GLU A 228 8.06 -8.42 -2.50
CA GLU A 228 9.52 -8.60 -2.48
C GLU A 228 10.26 -7.33 -2.09
N ALA A 229 9.80 -6.15 -2.54
CA ALA A 229 10.36 -4.86 -2.11
C ALA A 229 10.21 -4.64 -0.59
N HIS A 230 9.09 -5.04 0.01
CA HIS A 230 8.91 -4.99 1.46
C HIS A 230 9.85 -5.94 2.19
N LEU A 231 10.05 -7.17 1.68
CA LEU A 231 11.02 -8.11 2.23
C LEU A 231 12.44 -7.57 2.13
N ALA A 232 12.82 -6.96 1.00
CA ALA A 232 14.13 -6.35 0.81
C ALA A 232 14.36 -5.18 1.80
N ALA A 233 13.34 -4.33 2.00
CA ALA A 233 13.37 -3.26 3.00
C ALA A 233 13.53 -3.80 4.43
N ALA A 234 12.78 -4.85 4.77
CA ALA A 234 12.85 -5.51 6.07
C ALA A 234 14.24 -6.11 6.33
N ARG A 235 14.81 -6.83 5.35
CA ARG A 235 16.15 -7.43 5.43
C ARG A 235 17.25 -6.38 5.55
N ARG A 236 17.17 -5.29 4.78
CA ARG A 236 18.08 -4.15 4.91
C ARG A 236 18.14 -3.63 6.36
N LEU A 237 16.99 -3.49 7.01
CA LEU A 237 16.91 -3.07 8.42
C LEU A 237 17.38 -4.17 9.38
N ALA A 238 17.15 -5.45 9.05
CA ALA A 238 17.64 -6.60 9.81
C ALA A 238 19.18 -6.64 9.87
N GLU A 239 19.83 -6.32 8.75
CA GLU A 239 21.29 -6.24 8.58
C GLU A 239 21.94 -5.02 9.29
N GLY A 240 21.14 -4.16 9.92
CA GLY A 240 21.63 -3.05 10.73
C GLY A 240 21.78 -1.73 9.98
N ALA A 241 21.15 -1.58 8.81
CA ALA A 241 21.08 -0.27 8.15
C ALA A 241 20.42 0.76 9.09
N ALA A 242 21.14 1.86 9.34
CA ALA A 242 20.68 2.97 10.16
C ALA A 242 20.16 4.13 9.31
N GLY A 243 19.42 5.05 9.94
CA GLY A 243 18.87 6.23 9.28
C GLY A 243 17.52 5.95 8.60
N ASP A 244 17.10 6.92 7.79
CA ASP A 244 15.89 6.83 6.98
C ASP A 244 16.22 6.62 5.50
N LEU A 245 15.44 5.77 4.84
CA LEU A 245 15.43 5.57 3.40
C LEU A 245 14.00 5.82 2.90
N THR A 246 13.86 6.56 1.81
CA THR A 246 12.59 6.68 1.09
C THR A 246 12.86 6.32 -0.35
N VAL A 247 12.07 5.40 -0.91
CA VAL A 247 12.24 4.93 -2.30
C VAL A 247 10.90 4.72 -2.99
N ASN A 248 10.89 4.98 -4.28
CA ASN A 248 9.78 4.67 -5.18
C ASN A 248 9.80 3.20 -5.55
N ILE A 249 8.62 2.59 -5.58
CA ILE A 249 8.42 1.23 -6.08
C ILE A 249 7.42 1.29 -7.23
N GLY A 250 7.92 1.13 -8.45
CA GLY A 250 7.17 1.19 -9.69
C GLY A 250 7.88 0.37 -10.77
N ARG A 251 7.20 0.16 -11.90
CA ARG A 251 7.82 -0.44 -13.08
C ARG A 251 8.73 0.56 -13.79
N GLY A 252 8.49 1.86 -13.64
CA GLY A 252 9.17 2.93 -14.37
C GLY A 252 8.60 3.17 -15.77
N GLU A 253 7.54 2.45 -16.14
CA GLU A 253 6.86 2.56 -17.43
C GLU A 253 5.37 2.82 -17.20
N GLY A 254 4.87 3.91 -17.79
CA GLY A 254 3.46 4.26 -17.73
C GLY A 254 2.62 3.43 -18.70
N VAL A 255 1.41 3.08 -18.29
CA VAL A 255 0.38 2.46 -19.13
C VAL A 255 -0.88 3.33 -19.06
N SER A 256 -1.46 3.64 -20.21
CA SER A 256 -2.72 4.38 -20.28
C SER A 256 -3.90 3.51 -19.83
N VAL A 257 -5.00 4.13 -19.42
CA VAL A 257 -6.24 3.39 -19.10
C VAL A 257 -6.74 2.61 -20.33
N ARG A 258 -6.62 3.17 -21.53
CA ARG A 258 -7.05 2.50 -22.76
C ARG A 258 -6.17 1.30 -23.10
N GLU A 259 -4.85 1.45 -23.01
CA GLU A 259 -3.89 0.35 -23.19
C GLU A 259 -4.17 -0.78 -22.20
N LEU A 260 -4.41 -0.44 -20.94
CA LEU A 260 -4.75 -1.40 -19.89
C LEU A 260 -6.02 -2.20 -20.23
N ILE A 261 -7.09 -1.52 -20.67
CA ILE A 261 -8.35 -2.19 -21.03
C ILE A 261 -8.15 -3.11 -22.23
N THR A 262 -7.39 -2.67 -23.24
CA THR A 262 -7.04 -3.49 -24.41
C THR A 262 -6.35 -4.78 -23.98
N VAL A 263 -5.32 -4.68 -23.12
CA VAL A 263 -4.60 -5.86 -22.60
C VAL A 263 -5.53 -6.79 -21.82
N ILE A 264 -6.43 -6.24 -20.98
CA ILE A 264 -7.41 -7.07 -20.26
C ILE A 264 -8.33 -7.80 -21.23
N GLY A 265 -8.82 -7.12 -22.28
CA GLY A 265 -9.70 -7.73 -23.28
C GLY A 265 -9.01 -8.85 -24.05
N GLU A 266 -7.75 -8.67 -24.45
CA GLU A 266 -6.95 -9.69 -25.11
C GLU A 266 -6.73 -10.92 -24.22
N VAL A 267 -6.32 -10.72 -22.96
CA VAL A 267 -6.03 -11.82 -22.02
C VAL A 267 -7.28 -12.56 -21.58
N SER A 268 -8.41 -11.85 -21.42
CA SER A 268 -9.69 -12.45 -21.01
C SER A 268 -10.49 -13.05 -22.16
N GLY A 269 -10.13 -12.77 -23.41
CA GLY A 269 -10.90 -13.15 -24.59
C GLY A 269 -12.16 -12.32 -24.80
N ASP A 270 -12.21 -11.11 -24.22
CA ASP A 270 -13.35 -10.19 -24.29
C ASP A 270 -12.92 -8.78 -24.77
N PRO A 271 -12.76 -8.57 -26.08
CA PRO A 271 -12.23 -7.33 -26.66
C PRO A 271 -13.30 -6.23 -26.78
N ARG A 272 -14.37 -6.26 -25.98
CA ARG A 272 -15.45 -5.28 -26.10
C ARG A 272 -14.93 -3.85 -25.88
N PRO A 273 -15.42 -2.86 -26.66
CA PRO A 273 -14.92 -1.51 -26.56
C PRO A 273 -15.32 -0.87 -25.22
N ALA A 274 -14.43 -0.05 -24.68
CA ALA A 274 -14.70 0.78 -23.52
C ALA A 274 -15.58 1.98 -23.89
N LEU A 275 -16.46 2.37 -22.97
CA LEU A 275 -17.24 3.59 -23.04
C LEU A 275 -16.46 4.74 -22.40
N VAL A 276 -16.34 5.86 -23.10
CA VAL A 276 -15.73 7.08 -22.54
C VAL A 276 -16.82 7.89 -21.85
N GLU A 277 -16.59 8.19 -20.57
CA GLU A 277 -17.39 9.09 -19.76
C GLU A 277 -16.62 10.40 -19.50
N PRO A 278 -17.31 11.53 -19.31
CA PRO A 278 -16.67 12.74 -18.83
C PRO A 278 -15.90 12.49 -17.52
N ALA A 279 -14.78 13.21 -17.36
CA ALA A 279 -13.95 13.17 -16.14
C ALA A 279 -14.65 13.81 -14.94
#